data_AF-A0A3B5MZN0-F1
#
_entry.id   AF-A0A3B5MZN0-F1
#
_cell.length_a   1.000
_cell.length_b   1.000
_cell.length_c   1.000
_cell.angle_alpha   90.00
_cell.angle_beta   90.00
_cell.angle_gamma   90.00
#
_symmetry.space_group_name_H-M   'P 1'
#
loop_
_entity.id
_entity.type
_entity.pdbx_description
1 polymer ?
#
loop_
_entity_poly.entity_id
_entity_poly.type
_entity_poly.pdbx_seq_one_letter_code
_entity_poly.pdbx_strand_id
1 'polypeptide(L)'
;MMLLLDLNFPFAGQKGCFHSILLIYNSTTHTSDAPPGVEVRVPGFGKTYSLEYLDPSKRSVGMYFFSIVQAMVEWGYTRDDDVRGAPYDWRKAPNENGKYFKDLTKMIEEMAEKAGRPVLLIAHSMGNMYTLYFLNQQTQAWKDKYIKAFICLGPPWAGVAKTFRVVTSGDNDHISVISPLKIRSQQRTAVSTSWLLPYAHTWPKDQVFVQTPTNNYTVQDYEKFYSDIGFAEGWLMRKDTEPLVSDLTAPGVVVHCLYGNGIPTPEAFRYSDKFPDVEPEVMYGNGDGTVNLRSAVQCKRWVGQQKQPVTLKELPGNEHVNMLTNITTVEYIKSVLFSP
;
A
#
# COMPACT_ATOMS: atom_id res chain seq x y z
N MET A 1 16.31 16.11 8.14
CA MET A 1 15.07 16.79 7.71
C MET A 1 13.99 15.73 7.54
N MET A 2 12.77 15.94 8.04
CA MET A 2 11.67 14.99 7.82
C MET A 2 11.06 15.24 6.45
N LEU A 3 10.85 14.19 5.66
CA LEU A 3 10.39 14.30 4.28
C LEU A 3 8.89 14.03 4.10
N LEU A 4 8.25 13.28 5.02
CA LEU A 4 6.81 13.01 5.02
C LEU A 4 6.34 12.55 6.42
N LEU A 5 5.20 12.97 6.97
CA LEU A 5 4.30 14.05 6.56
C LEU A 5 4.64 15.33 7.35
N ASP A 6 5.26 16.32 6.73
CA ASP A 6 5.46 17.64 7.36
C ASP A 6 4.47 18.63 6.75
N LEU A 7 3.45 19.06 7.51
CA LEU A 7 2.43 20.00 7.01
C LEU A 7 2.96 21.43 6.81
N ASN A 8 4.17 21.75 7.27
CA ASN A 8 4.84 23.02 6.97
C ASN A 8 5.60 22.97 5.62
N PHE A 9 5.73 21.79 5.03
CA PHE A 9 6.45 21.54 3.76
C PHE A 9 5.93 22.30 2.54
N PRO A 10 4.60 22.50 2.33
CA PRO A 10 4.12 23.29 1.18
C PRO A 10 4.30 24.81 1.34
N PHE A 11 4.67 25.32 2.53
CA PHE A 11 4.78 26.76 2.80
C PHE A 11 6.20 27.31 2.80
N ALA A 12 7.23 26.46 2.91
CA ALA A 12 8.61 26.88 2.82
C ALA A 12 9.02 27.00 1.34
N GLY A 13 9.46 28.17 0.90
CA GLY A 13 9.98 28.45 -0.45
C GLY A 13 11.26 27.69 -0.86
N GLN A 14 11.47 26.49 -0.35
CA GLN A 14 12.63 25.64 -0.63
C GLN A 14 12.34 24.71 -1.82
N LYS A 15 12.57 25.22 -3.03
CA LYS A 15 12.57 24.43 -4.29
C LYS A 15 13.47 23.17 -4.24
N GLY A 16 14.42 23.08 -3.30
CA GLY A 16 15.34 21.96 -3.12
C GLY A 16 14.76 20.73 -2.38
N CYS A 17 13.72 20.88 -1.55
CA CYS A 17 13.31 19.80 -0.63
C CYS A 17 12.42 18.74 -1.27
N PHE A 18 11.59 19.09 -2.26
CA PHE A 18 10.76 18.13 -2.99
C PHE A 18 11.60 17.15 -3.83
N HIS A 19 12.79 17.56 -4.27
CA HIS A 19 13.70 16.70 -4.98
C HIS A 19 14.27 15.58 -4.09
N SER A 20 14.39 15.81 -2.78
CA SER A 20 15.01 14.85 -1.85
C SER A 20 14.16 13.59 -1.60
N ILE A 21 12.85 13.63 -1.84
CA ILE A 21 11.99 12.45 -1.67
C ILE A 21 11.90 11.59 -2.95
N LEU A 22 12.37 12.09 -4.08
CA LEU A 22 12.37 11.35 -5.34
C LEU A 22 13.25 10.10 -5.27
N LEU A 23 13.01 9.18 -6.19
CA LEU A 23 13.92 8.07 -6.49
C LEU A 23 14.45 8.22 -7.92
N ILE A 24 15.72 7.88 -8.12
CA ILE A 24 16.34 7.75 -9.44
C ILE A 24 16.38 6.27 -9.78
N TYR A 25 15.65 5.87 -10.82
CA TYR A 25 15.66 4.50 -11.30
C TYR A 25 16.77 4.31 -12.33
N ASN A 26 17.56 3.26 -12.16
CA ASN A 26 18.65 2.90 -13.06
C ASN A 26 18.23 1.71 -13.90
N SER A 27 18.00 1.93 -15.20
CA SER A 27 17.56 0.91 -16.15
C SER A 27 18.60 -0.18 -16.44
N THR A 28 19.86 0.01 -16.04
CA THR A 28 20.92 -1.00 -16.19
C THR A 28 20.93 -1.95 -15.01
N THR A 29 20.77 -1.43 -13.79
CA THR A 29 20.78 -2.25 -12.56
C THR A 29 19.39 -2.74 -12.15
N HIS A 30 18.33 -2.18 -12.73
CA HIS A 30 16.94 -2.43 -12.33
C HIS A 30 16.68 -2.12 -10.84
N THR A 31 17.31 -1.05 -10.34
CA THR A 31 17.18 -0.59 -8.95
C THR A 31 16.93 0.91 -8.88
N SER A 32 16.43 1.36 -7.74
CA SER A 32 16.15 2.77 -7.47
C SER A 32 16.99 3.28 -6.30
N ASP A 33 17.51 4.49 -6.41
CA ASP A 33 18.35 5.11 -5.37
C ASP A 33 17.86 6.52 -5.05
N ALA A 34 18.21 7.02 -3.86
CA ALA A 34 18.01 8.43 -3.54
C ALA A 34 18.91 9.32 -4.43
N PRO A 35 18.53 10.59 -4.67
CA PRO A 35 19.37 11.51 -5.43
C PRO A 35 20.77 11.69 -4.84
N PRO A 36 21.78 12.07 -5.65
CA PRO A 36 23.13 12.32 -5.15
C PRO A 36 23.14 13.29 -3.97
N GLY A 37 23.82 12.90 -2.89
CA GLY A 37 23.90 13.68 -1.65
C GLY A 37 22.69 13.57 -0.72
N VAL A 38 21.71 12.71 -1.02
CA VAL A 38 20.54 12.47 -0.18
C VAL A 38 20.60 11.07 0.44
N GLU A 39 20.45 11.00 1.75
CA GLU A 39 20.23 9.75 2.48
C GLU A 39 18.82 9.74 3.07
N VAL A 40 18.04 8.70 2.76
CA VAL A 40 16.70 8.51 3.30
C VAL A 40 16.73 7.36 4.29
N ARG A 41 16.13 7.58 5.47
CA ARG A 41 16.03 6.59 6.55
C ARG A 41 14.58 6.45 6.99
N VAL A 42 14.22 5.25 7.44
CA VAL A 42 12.90 4.95 7.98
C VAL A 42 12.99 4.90 9.51
N PRO A 43 12.44 5.90 10.22
CA PRO A 43 12.50 5.94 11.67
C PRO A 43 11.47 5.01 12.32
N GLY A 44 11.73 4.60 13.57
CA GLY A 44 10.74 3.94 14.40
C GLY A 44 10.48 2.47 14.07
N PHE A 45 11.44 1.75 13.48
CA PHE A 45 11.32 0.30 13.38
C PHE A 45 11.26 -0.36 14.76
N GLY A 46 10.29 -1.24 14.99
CA GLY A 46 9.97 -1.80 16.30
C GLY A 46 9.22 -0.86 17.24
N LYS A 47 8.96 0.38 16.79
CA LYS A 47 8.25 1.42 17.55
C LYS A 47 6.92 1.72 16.90
N THR A 48 6.01 2.31 17.66
CA THR A 48 4.63 2.61 17.19
C THR A 48 4.46 4.05 16.70
N TYR A 49 5.24 5.01 17.24
CA TYR A 49 5.03 6.44 16.97
C TYR A 49 5.04 6.83 15.48
N SER A 50 5.88 6.19 14.66
CA SER A 50 6.08 6.56 13.25
C SER A 50 4.93 6.11 12.34
N LEU A 51 4.04 5.23 12.82
CA LEU A 51 2.82 4.82 12.13
C LEU A 51 1.54 5.32 12.81
N GLU A 52 1.60 5.67 14.10
CA GLU A 52 0.45 6.27 14.80
C GLU A 52 0.12 7.65 14.22
N TYR A 53 1.17 8.47 14.02
CA TYR A 53 1.07 9.79 13.40
C TYR A 53 2.16 9.96 12.32
N LEU A 54 1.74 10.26 11.10
CA LEU A 54 2.64 10.58 9.98
C LEU A 54 3.25 11.98 10.13
N ASP A 55 2.57 12.87 10.85
CA ASP A 55 3.07 14.20 11.22
C ASP A 55 3.47 14.22 12.71
N PRO A 56 4.74 14.52 13.05
CA PRO A 56 5.23 14.56 14.42
C PRO A 56 4.54 15.63 15.28
N SER A 57 3.89 16.63 14.67
CA SER A 57 3.04 17.58 15.38
C SER A 57 1.74 16.97 15.92
N LYS A 58 1.45 15.70 15.57
CA LYS A 58 0.28 14.91 16.00
C LYS A 58 -1.06 15.57 15.71
N ARG A 59 -1.11 16.40 14.65
CA ARG A 59 -2.37 16.92 14.13
C ARG A 59 -3.22 15.77 13.59
N SER A 60 -4.53 15.91 13.70
CA SER A 60 -5.50 14.90 13.26
C SER A 60 -5.32 14.49 11.80
N VAL A 61 -4.89 15.43 10.94
CA VAL A 61 -4.58 15.18 9.51
C VAL A 61 -3.49 14.13 9.31
N GLY A 62 -2.55 14.01 10.26
CA GLY A 62 -1.49 12.99 10.22
C GLY A 62 -1.83 11.71 10.99
N MET A 63 -3.01 11.59 11.60
CA MET A 63 -3.40 10.42 12.38
C MET A 63 -3.66 9.22 11.45
N TYR A 64 -3.03 8.08 11.75
CA TYR A 64 -3.14 6.88 10.91
C TYR A 64 -3.42 5.62 11.75
N PHE A 65 -2.41 4.96 12.33
CA PHE A 65 -2.64 3.77 13.18
C PHE A 65 -2.98 4.08 14.65
N PHE A 66 -2.99 5.36 15.05
CA PHE A 66 -3.17 5.76 16.45
C PHE A 66 -4.37 5.09 17.12
N SER A 67 -5.54 5.09 16.47
CA SER A 67 -6.77 4.56 17.07
C SER A 67 -6.68 3.06 17.37
N ILE A 68 -6.08 2.26 16.49
CA ILE A 68 -5.87 0.82 16.71
C ILE A 68 -4.87 0.61 17.85
N VAL A 69 -3.72 1.29 17.81
CA VAL A 69 -2.67 1.13 18.84
C VAL A 69 -3.19 1.58 20.21
N GLN A 70 -3.93 2.69 20.26
CA GLN A 70 -4.52 3.20 21.48
C GLN A 70 -5.55 2.21 22.07
N ALA A 71 -6.43 1.65 21.23
CA ALA A 71 -7.37 0.62 21.68
C ALA A 71 -6.65 -0.63 22.21
N MET A 72 -5.58 -1.08 21.54
CA MET A 72 -4.75 -2.20 22.03
C MET A 72 -4.15 -1.91 23.41
N VAL A 73 -3.67 -0.68 23.63
CA VAL A 73 -3.12 -0.27 24.94
C VAL A 73 -4.20 -0.28 26.02
N GLU A 74 -5.42 0.16 25.69
CA GLU A 74 -6.57 0.06 26.58
C GLU A 74 -6.98 -1.39 26.89
N TRP A 75 -6.62 -2.34 26.02
CA TRP A 75 -6.79 -3.78 26.24
C TRP A 75 -5.61 -4.44 26.97
N GLY A 76 -4.60 -3.66 27.37
CA GLY A 76 -3.46 -4.13 28.17
C GLY A 76 -2.16 -4.36 27.39
N TYR A 77 -2.10 -4.01 26.10
CA TYR A 77 -0.84 -4.01 25.35
C TYR A 77 0.05 -2.84 25.76
N THR A 78 1.37 -3.00 25.60
CA THR A 78 2.39 -1.99 25.84
C THR A 78 3.07 -1.62 24.51
N ARG A 79 2.96 -0.34 24.12
CA ARG A 79 3.65 0.22 22.95
C ARG A 79 5.13 -0.15 22.96
N ASP A 80 5.63 -0.52 21.78
CA ASP A 80 7.02 -0.88 21.52
C ASP A 80 7.48 -2.18 22.21
N ASP A 81 6.58 -2.90 22.87
CA ASP A 81 6.86 -4.19 23.46
C ASP A 81 6.06 -5.30 22.78
N ASP A 82 4.81 -5.51 23.18
CA ASP A 82 3.91 -6.53 22.64
C ASP A 82 3.00 -6.00 21.51
N VAL A 83 3.05 -4.68 21.24
CA VAL A 83 2.59 -4.06 20.00
C VAL A 83 3.72 -3.21 19.40
N ARG A 84 4.19 -3.60 18.20
CA ARG A 84 5.32 -2.97 17.52
C ARG A 84 4.99 -2.62 16.08
N GLY A 85 5.58 -1.53 15.59
CA GLY A 85 5.48 -1.11 14.19
C GLY A 85 6.62 -1.63 13.33
N ALA A 86 6.29 -1.95 12.07
CA ALA A 86 7.24 -2.33 11.03
C ALA A 86 7.19 -1.33 9.86
N PRO A 87 7.58 -0.05 10.06
CA PRO A 87 7.67 0.92 8.97
C PRO A 87 8.77 0.51 7.98
N TYR A 88 8.58 0.86 6.71
CA TYR A 88 9.52 0.58 5.61
C TYR A 88 9.56 1.76 4.61
N ASP A 89 10.52 1.73 3.69
CA ASP A 89 10.56 2.71 2.60
C ASP A 89 9.49 2.33 1.56
N TRP A 90 8.31 2.91 1.74
CA TRP A 90 7.10 2.68 0.94
C TRP A 90 7.19 3.25 -0.48
N ARG A 91 8.25 4.01 -0.81
CA ARG A 91 8.50 4.46 -2.20
C ARG A 91 9.00 3.31 -3.08
N LYS A 92 9.63 2.32 -2.47
CA LYS A 92 10.17 1.12 -3.13
C LYS A 92 9.12 0.01 -3.15
N ALA A 93 9.40 -1.04 -3.92
CA ALA A 93 8.68 -2.32 -3.87
C ALA A 93 9.47 -3.35 -3.03
N PRO A 94 8.92 -4.56 -2.78
CA PRO A 94 9.57 -5.56 -1.93
C PRO A 94 10.97 -6.01 -2.39
N ASN A 95 11.22 -6.09 -3.69
CA ASN A 95 12.51 -6.49 -4.27
C ASN A 95 13.69 -5.63 -3.80
N GLU A 96 13.44 -4.37 -3.41
CA GLU A 96 14.47 -3.44 -2.94
C GLU A 96 14.47 -3.22 -1.41
N ASN A 97 13.64 -3.96 -0.67
CA ASN A 97 13.48 -3.82 0.78
C ASN A 97 14.01 -5.04 1.56
N GLY A 98 15.05 -5.71 1.05
CA GLY A 98 15.58 -6.95 1.66
C GLY A 98 16.01 -6.82 3.12
N LYS A 99 16.56 -5.67 3.54
CA LYS A 99 16.91 -5.43 4.95
C LYS A 99 15.67 -5.41 5.85
N TYR A 100 14.61 -4.74 5.41
CA TYR A 100 13.35 -4.65 6.14
C TYR A 100 12.78 -6.04 6.45
N PHE A 101 12.78 -6.96 5.47
CA PHE A 101 12.26 -8.32 5.71
C PHE A 101 13.11 -9.12 6.69
N LYS A 102 14.44 -8.94 6.68
CA LYS A 102 15.33 -9.55 7.68
C LYS A 102 15.05 -9.01 9.09
N ASP A 103 14.90 -7.70 9.21
CA ASP A 103 14.57 -7.05 10.49
C ASP A 103 13.17 -7.47 10.97
N LEU A 104 12.20 -7.64 10.05
CA LEU A 104 10.84 -8.11 10.34
C LEU A 104 10.84 -9.55 10.86
N THR A 105 11.55 -10.47 10.20
CA THR A 105 11.71 -11.85 10.68
C THR A 105 12.24 -11.86 12.12
N LYS A 106 13.33 -11.11 12.37
CA LYS A 106 13.94 -11.04 13.70
C LYS A 106 12.98 -10.49 14.75
N MET A 107 12.26 -9.41 14.45
CA MET A 107 11.30 -8.83 15.37
C MET A 107 10.16 -9.79 15.71
N ILE A 108 9.65 -10.53 14.72
CA ILE A 108 8.59 -11.52 14.92
C ILE A 108 9.08 -12.66 15.83
N GLU A 109 10.27 -13.19 15.57
CA GLU A 109 10.87 -14.25 16.39
C GLU A 109 11.08 -13.78 17.83
N GLU A 110 11.68 -12.60 18.03
CA GLU A 110 11.89 -12.00 19.35
C GLU A 110 10.58 -11.80 20.13
N MET A 111 9.54 -11.26 19.48
CA MET A 111 8.24 -11.03 20.10
C MET A 111 7.56 -12.36 20.48
N ALA A 112 7.59 -13.34 19.59
CA ALA A 112 6.97 -14.63 19.83
C ALA A 112 7.67 -15.42 20.94
N GLU A 113 9.01 -15.41 20.95
CA GLU A 113 9.82 -16.09 21.96
C GLU A 113 9.64 -15.44 23.33
N LYS A 114 9.63 -14.11 23.40
CA LYS A 114 9.34 -13.38 24.64
C LYS A 114 7.94 -13.67 25.18
N ALA A 115 6.94 -13.72 24.30
CA ALA A 115 5.55 -13.94 24.70
C ALA A 115 5.19 -15.42 24.91
N GLY A 116 6.03 -16.36 24.47
CA GLY A 116 5.75 -17.79 24.45
C GLY A 116 4.60 -18.20 23.51
N ARG A 117 4.26 -17.35 22.54
CA ARG A 117 3.12 -17.55 21.63
C ARG A 117 3.33 -16.82 20.29
N PRO A 118 2.72 -17.28 19.18
CA PRO A 118 2.91 -16.67 17.87
C PRO A 118 2.31 -15.25 17.78
N VAL A 119 2.83 -14.44 16.85
CA VAL A 119 2.41 -13.04 16.63
C VAL A 119 1.21 -12.95 15.69
N LEU A 120 0.40 -11.91 15.86
CA LEU A 120 -0.65 -11.54 14.91
C LEU A 120 -0.15 -10.38 14.04
N LEU A 121 -0.27 -10.50 12.72
CA LEU A 121 0.09 -9.44 11.77
C LEU A 121 -1.15 -8.63 11.42
N ILE A 122 -1.07 -7.29 11.52
CA ILE A 122 -2.08 -6.36 11.03
C ILE A 122 -1.43 -5.49 9.98
N ALA A 123 -1.98 -5.47 8.76
CA ALA A 123 -1.48 -4.62 7.69
C ALA A 123 -2.62 -3.83 7.04
N HIS A 124 -2.28 -2.64 6.56
CA HIS A 124 -3.22 -1.74 5.89
C HIS A 124 -2.75 -1.42 4.48
N SER A 125 -3.70 -1.35 3.52
CA SER A 125 -3.45 -0.95 2.14
C SER A 125 -2.28 -1.75 1.52
N MET A 126 -1.29 -1.08 0.91
CA MET A 126 -0.09 -1.70 0.33
C MET A 126 0.71 -2.57 1.33
N GLY A 127 0.62 -2.30 2.63
CA GLY A 127 1.27 -3.14 3.66
C GLY A 127 0.85 -4.61 3.54
N ASN A 128 -0.38 -4.87 3.08
CA ASN A 128 -0.87 -6.22 2.83
C ASN A 128 -0.09 -6.94 1.74
N MET A 129 0.29 -6.24 0.67
CA MET A 129 1.07 -6.79 -0.43
C MET A 129 2.51 -7.10 0.03
N TYR A 130 3.09 -6.25 0.89
CA TYR A 130 4.37 -6.50 1.54
C TYR A 130 4.33 -7.72 2.46
N THR A 131 3.27 -7.84 3.27
CA THR A 131 3.09 -8.99 4.16
C THR A 131 2.87 -10.29 3.38
N LEU A 132 2.11 -10.25 2.28
CA LEU A 132 1.94 -11.42 1.40
C LEU A 132 3.27 -11.86 0.78
N TYR A 133 4.01 -10.92 0.19
CA TYR A 133 5.35 -11.19 -0.33
C TYR A 133 6.23 -11.84 0.75
N PHE A 134 6.29 -11.24 1.94
CA PHE A 134 7.05 -11.76 3.06
C PHE A 134 6.67 -13.20 3.42
N LEU A 135 5.38 -13.48 3.60
CA LEU A 135 4.88 -14.81 3.99
C LEU A 135 5.10 -15.86 2.90
N ASN A 136 5.11 -15.48 1.62
CA ASN A 136 5.44 -16.40 0.53
C ASN A 136 6.93 -16.77 0.48
N GLN A 137 7.81 -15.98 1.11
CA GLN A 137 9.24 -16.30 1.25
C GLN A 137 9.55 -17.13 2.50
N GLN A 138 8.61 -17.27 3.45
CA GLN A 138 8.81 -18.06 4.67
C GLN A 138 8.40 -19.52 4.47
N THR A 139 9.14 -20.44 5.09
CA THR A 139 8.74 -21.85 5.12
C THR A 139 7.42 -22.02 5.87
N GLN A 140 6.63 -23.03 5.51
CA GLN A 140 5.38 -23.31 6.21
C GLN A 140 5.61 -23.60 7.70
N ALA A 141 6.68 -24.32 8.04
CA ALA A 141 7.04 -24.61 9.43
C ALA A 141 7.35 -23.33 10.25
N TRP A 142 8.02 -22.34 9.64
CA TRP A 142 8.26 -21.05 10.28
C TRP A 142 6.94 -20.31 10.54
N LYS A 143 6.05 -20.27 9.54
CA LYS A 143 4.74 -19.62 9.66
C LYS A 143 3.87 -20.28 10.73
N ASP A 144 3.82 -21.61 10.75
CA ASP A 144 3.06 -22.38 11.75
C ASP A 144 3.59 -22.15 13.17
N LYS A 145 4.91 -21.91 13.34
CA LYS A 145 5.53 -21.62 14.63
C LYS A 145 5.29 -20.18 15.10
N TYR A 146 5.43 -19.20 14.19
CA TYR A 146 5.56 -17.80 14.58
C TYR A 146 4.34 -16.94 14.28
N ILE A 147 3.40 -17.36 13.42
CA ILE A 147 2.27 -16.52 12.98
C ILE A 147 0.93 -17.10 13.44
N LYS A 148 0.20 -16.36 14.28
CA LYS A 148 -1.15 -16.69 14.75
C LYS A 148 -2.15 -16.48 13.62
N ALA A 149 -2.15 -15.26 13.07
CA ALA A 149 -3.09 -14.84 12.04
C ALA A 149 -2.57 -13.58 11.31
N PHE A 150 -3.16 -13.32 10.15
CA PHE A 150 -2.95 -12.12 9.35
C PHE A 150 -4.28 -11.40 9.13
N ILE A 151 -4.42 -10.21 9.73
CA ILE A 151 -5.54 -9.30 9.52
C ILE A 151 -5.18 -8.31 8.42
N CYS A 152 -5.91 -8.37 7.31
CA CYS A 152 -5.73 -7.52 6.15
C CYS A 152 -6.78 -6.42 6.16
N LEU A 153 -6.37 -5.15 6.21
CA LEU A 153 -7.27 -3.99 6.16
C LEU A 153 -7.13 -3.30 4.79
N GLY A 154 -8.21 -3.30 4.00
CA GLY A 154 -8.26 -2.64 2.69
C GLY A 154 -7.17 -3.09 1.70
N PRO A 155 -6.94 -4.40 1.47
CA PRO A 155 -5.81 -4.86 0.68
C PRO A 155 -6.00 -4.64 -0.84
N PRO A 156 -5.03 -4.04 -1.56
CA PRO A 156 -5.08 -3.88 -3.01
C PRO A 156 -4.51 -5.11 -3.76
N TRP A 157 -5.04 -6.31 -3.50
CA TRP A 157 -4.45 -7.58 -3.97
C TRP A 157 -4.19 -7.66 -5.48
N ALA A 158 -5.00 -6.99 -6.28
CA ALA A 158 -4.86 -6.96 -7.73
C ALA A 158 -4.57 -5.55 -8.26
N GLY A 159 -3.93 -4.71 -7.46
CA GLY A 159 -3.70 -3.31 -7.78
C GLY A 159 -4.96 -2.46 -7.70
N VAL A 160 -4.85 -1.18 -8.02
CA VAL A 160 -5.96 -0.21 -7.97
C VAL A 160 -5.99 0.64 -9.22
N ALA A 161 -7.19 0.92 -9.76
CA ALA A 161 -7.30 1.70 -10.99
C ALA A 161 -6.77 3.14 -10.83
N LYS A 162 -6.85 3.74 -9.63
CA LYS A 162 -6.35 5.11 -9.38
C LYS A 162 -4.88 5.33 -9.75
N THR A 163 -4.06 4.28 -9.78
CA THR A 163 -2.66 4.38 -10.20
C THR A 163 -2.48 4.90 -11.62
N PHE A 164 -3.42 4.63 -12.54
CA PHE A 164 -3.42 5.21 -13.89
C PHE A 164 -3.46 6.74 -13.85
N ARG A 165 -4.41 7.34 -13.12
CA ARG A 165 -4.49 8.80 -12.94
C ARG A 165 -3.23 9.36 -12.27
N VAL A 166 -2.75 8.69 -11.23
CA VAL A 166 -1.55 9.10 -10.48
C VAL A 166 -0.33 9.22 -11.40
N VAL A 167 -0.05 8.23 -12.25
CA VAL A 167 1.10 8.30 -13.17
C VAL A 167 0.82 9.17 -14.40
N THR A 168 -0.44 9.36 -14.81
CA THR A 168 -0.79 10.23 -15.94
C THR A 168 -0.76 11.71 -15.58
N SER A 169 -1.68 12.19 -14.72
CA SER A 169 -1.88 13.62 -14.43
C SER A 169 -1.50 14.02 -13.00
N GLY A 170 -1.17 13.04 -12.15
CA GLY A 170 -0.88 13.24 -10.75
C GLY A 170 -2.15 13.28 -9.90
N ASP A 171 -2.01 12.98 -8.61
CA ASP A 171 -3.11 13.05 -7.65
C ASP A 171 -2.66 13.86 -6.44
N ASN A 172 -3.29 15.00 -6.18
CA ASN A 172 -2.99 15.79 -4.99
C ASN A 172 -3.92 15.47 -3.81
N ASP A 173 -4.76 14.43 -3.91
CA ASP A 173 -5.74 14.02 -2.90
C ASP A 173 -6.56 15.22 -2.36
N HIS A 174 -6.93 16.13 -3.26
CA HIS A 174 -7.67 17.37 -2.99
C HIS A 174 -6.93 18.41 -2.11
N ILE A 175 -5.62 18.27 -1.93
CA ILE A 175 -4.76 19.27 -1.28
C ILE A 175 -4.51 20.42 -2.26
N SER A 176 -5.33 21.46 -2.17
CA SER A 176 -5.40 22.59 -3.12
C SER A 176 -4.09 23.38 -3.27
N VAL A 177 -3.19 23.32 -2.29
CA VAL A 177 -1.90 24.03 -2.32
C VAL A 177 -0.82 23.31 -3.16
N ILE A 178 -1.05 22.06 -3.57
CA ILE A 178 -0.10 21.27 -4.38
C ILE A 178 -0.69 21.02 -5.77
N SER A 179 0.04 21.41 -6.81
CA SER A 179 -0.34 21.13 -8.20
C SER A 179 -0.21 19.63 -8.51
N PRO A 180 -1.23 18.99 -9.13
CA PRO A 180 -1.18 17.59 -9.56
C PRO A 180 0.05 17.24 -10.41
N LEU A 181 0.38 18.10 -11.39
CA LEU A 181 1.55 17.88 -12.26
C LEU A 181 2.89 17.98 -11.51
N LYS A 182 2.95 18.77 -10.41
CA LYS A 182 4.15 18.83 -9.57
C LYS A 182 4.30 17.56 -8.75
N ILE A 183 3.23 17.12 -8.07
CA ILE A 183 3.27 15.90 -7.24
C ILE A 183 3.46 14.63 -8.08
N ARG A 184 2.97 14.63 -9.33
CA ARG A 184 3.18 13.56 -10.32
C ARG A 184 4.65 13.14 -10.45
N SER A 185 5.58 14.09 -10.38
CA SER A 185 7.01 13.79 -10.48
C SER A 185 7.48 12.85 -9.36
N GLN A 186 7.07 13.09 -8.12
CA GLN A 186 7.36 12.19 -7.01
C GLN A 186 6.62 10.87 -7.14
N GLN A 187 5.32 10.93 -7.48
CA GLN A 187 4.47 9.75 -7.59
C GLN A 187 4.97 8.76 -8.65
N ARG A 188 5.47 9.26 -9.80
CA ARG A 188 6.10 8.44 -10.85
C ARG A 188 7.39 7.79 -10.37
N THR A 189 8.23 8.51 -9.62
CA THR A 189 9.51 7.94 -9.15
C THR A 189 9.35 6.86 -8.09
N ALA A 190 8.23 6.85 -7.36
CA ALA A 190 7.92 5.79 -6.42
C ALA A 190 7.59 4.48 -7.17
N VAL A 191 8.52 3.52 -7.13
CA VAL A 191 8.38 2.20 -7.77
C VAL A 191 7.09 1.48 -7.33
N SER A 192 6.68 1.70 -6.08
CA SER A 192 5.42 1.15 -5.54
C SER A 192 4.18 1.58 -6.31
N THR A 193 4.17 2.75 -6.95
CA THR A 193 3.04 3.22 -7.77
C THR A 193 2.84 2.31 -8.98
N SER A 194 3.91 2.00 -9.71
CA SER A 194 3.89 1.10 -10.87
C SER A 194 3.59 -0.35 -10.46
N TRP A 195 4.07 -0.76 -9.29
CA TRP A 195 3.78 -2.08 -8.72
C TRP A 195 2.28 -2.29 -8.50
N LEU A 196 1.56 -1.26 -8.04
CA LEU A 196 0.13 -1.34 -7.72
C LEU A 196 -0.81 -1.08 -8.91
N LEU A 197 -0.30 -1.06 -10.14
CA LEU A 197 -1.15 -1.08 -11.33
C LEU A 197 -2.03 -2.33 -11.38
N PRO A 198 -3.24 -2.24 -11.97
CA PRO A 198 -4.15 -3.38 -12.13
C PRO A 198 -3.51 -4.63 -12.75
N TYR A 199 -3.73 -5.80 -12.15
CA TYR A 199 -3.15 -7.05 -12.63
C TYR A 199 -4.08 -7.83 -13.56
N ALA A 200 -3.53 -8.37 -14.65
CA ALA A 200 -4.30 -9.07 -15.69
C ALA A 200 -4.96 -10.38 -15.24
N HIS A 201 -4.54 -10.98 -14.12
CA HIS A 201 -5.17 -12.18 -13.55
C HIS A 201 -6.49 -11.90 -12.81
N THR A 202 -6.87 -10.63 -12.65
CA THR A 202 -8.09 -10.21 -11.95
C THR A 202 -8.92 -9.22 -12.77
N TRP A 203 -8.26 -8.27 -13.43
CA TRP A 203 -8.95 -7.26 -14.22
C TRP A 203 -9.26 -7.79 -15.63
N PRO A 204 -10.46 -7.53 -16.18
CA PRO A 204 -10.79 -7.89 -17.55
C PRO A 204 -9.78 -7.31 -18.53
N LYS A 205 -9.35 -8.16 -19.46
CA LYS A 205 -8.32 -7.81 -20.45
C LYS A 205 -8.76 -6.68 -21.39
N ASP A 206 -10.06 -6.54 -21.60
CA ASP A 206 -10.73 -5.57 -22.46
C ASP A 206 -11.25 -4.34 -21.71
N GLN A 207 -11.11 -4.29 -20.38
CA GLN A 207 -11.50 -3.11 -19.61
C GLN A 207 -10.57 -1.95 -19.93
N VAL A 208 -11.17 -0.86 -20.42
CA VAL A 208 -10.48 0.42 -20.66
C VAL A 208 -10.34 1.18 -19.35
N PHE A 209 -9.11 1.41 -18.91
CA PHE A 209 -8.82 2.23 -17.72
C PHE A 209 -8.58 3.68 -18.06
N VAL A 210 -7.93 3.93 -19.20
CA VAL A 210 -7.66 5.30 -19.68
C VAL A 210 -8.20 5.41 -21.10
N GLN A 211 -9.07 6.37 -21.32
CA GLN A 211 -9.61 6.72 -22.63
C GLN A 211 -9.16 8.14 -23.01
N THR A 212 -8.66 8.29 -24.22
CA THR A 212 -8.34 9.59 -24.85
C THR A 212 -9.10 9.69 -26.18
N PRO A 213 -9.07 10.85 -26.88
CA PRO A 213 -9.71 10.96 -28.19
C PRO A 213 -9.13 10.01 -29.25
N THR A 214 -7.89 9.55 -29.07
CA THR A 214 -7.15 8.77 -30.06
C THR A 214 -6.80 7.36 -29.62
N ASN A 215 -6.83 7.05 -28.32
CA ASN A 215 -6.37 5.79 -27.76
C ASN A 215 -7.22 5.31 -26.58
N ASN A 216 -7.28 3.99 -26.40
CA ASN A 216 -7.76 3.34 -25.19
C ASN A 216 -6.61 2.51 -24.61
N TYR A 217 -6.47 2.52 -23.28
CA TYR A 217 -5.45 1.74 -22.59
C TYR A 217 -6.10 0.76 -21.60
N THR A 218 -5.74 -0.50 -21.74
CA THR A 218 -6.15 -1.62 -20.89
C THR A 218 -4.96 -2.15 -20.08
N VAL A 219 -5.16 -3.21 -19.30
CA VAL A 219 -4.04 -3.93 -18.64
C VAL A 219 -3.03 -4.56 -19.62
N GLN A 220 -3.36 -4.64 -20.91
CA GLN A 220 -2.45 -5.18 -21.94
C GLN A 220 -1.57 -4.09 -22.57
N ASP A 221 -1.86 -2.81 -22.33
CA ASP A 221 -1.26 -1.69 -23.06
C ASP A 221 -0.23 -0.92 -22.24
N TYR A 222 0.31 -1.50 -21.16
CA TYR A 222 1.18 -0.77 -20.22
C TYR A 222 2.42 -0.16 -20.88
N GLU A 223 3.09 -0.89 -21.77
CA GLU A 223 4.27 -0.38 -22.48
C GLU A 223 3.93 0.87 -23.31
N LYS A 224 2.87 0.78 -24.11
CA LYS A 224 2.38 1.89 -24.93
C LYS A 224 1.90 3.05 -24.06
N PHE A 225 1.16 2.77 -22.99
CA PHE A 225 0.68 3.75 -22.03
C PHE A 225 1.85 4.54 -21.41
N TYR A 226 2.87 3.86 -20.91
CA TYR A 226 4.04 4.51 -20.32
C TYR A 226 4.84 5.33 -21.33
N SER A 227 4.94 4.85 -22.57
CA SER A 227 5.53 5.61 -23.67
C SER A 227 4.76 6.90 -23.96
N ASP A 228 3.44 6.81 -24.11
CA ASP A 228 2.57 7.94 -24.46
C ASP A 228 2.50 9.02 -23.38
N ILE A 229 2.69 8.68 -22.10
CA ILE A 229 2.76 9.66 -21.00
C ILE A 229 4.16 10.24 -20.77
N GLY A 230 5.15 9.85 -21.59
CA GLY A 230 6.54 10.29 -21.49
C GLY A 230 7.24 9.79 -20.22
N PHE A 231 7.02 8.53 -19.82
CA PHE A 231 7.64 7.92 -18.65
C PHE A 231 7.93 6.42 -18.87
N ALA A 232 8.81 6.13 -19.83
CA ALA A 232 9.13 4.76 -20.24
C ALA A 232 9.76 3.92 -19.11
N GLU A 233 10.46 4.55 -18.16
CA GLU A 233 11.03 3.87 -16.99
C GLU A 233 9.96 3.23 -16.10
N GLY A 234 8.75 3.81 -16.06
CA GLY A 234 7.62 3.23 -15.34
C GLY A 234 7.23 1.84 -15.86
N TRP A 235 7.43 1.56 -17.15
CA TRP A 235 7.24 0.22 -17.72
C TRP A 235 8.30 -0.76 -17.22
N LEU A 236 9.56 -0.32 -17.11
CA LEU A 236 10.63 -1.16 -16.55
C LEU A 236 10.35 -1.48 -15.07
N MET A 237 9.96 -0.47 -14.28
CA MET A 237 9.51 -0.67 -12.89
C MET A 237 8.35 -1.66 -12.79
N ARG A 238 7.35 -1.58 -13.69
CA ARG A 238 6.24 -2.54 -13.71
C ARG A 238 6.74 -3.95 -13.99
N LYS A 239 7.60 -4.16 -14.99
CA LYS A 239 8.17 -5.47 -15.31
C LYS A 239 8.96 -6.06 -14.15
N ASP A 240 9.73 -5.23 -13.43
CA ASP A 240 10.53 -5.68 -12.29
C ASP A 240 9.68 -6.10 -11.08
N THR A 241 8.47 -5.54 -10.95
CA THR A 241 7.67 -5.65 -9.72
C THR A 241 6.39 -6.46 -9.85
N GLU A 242 5.81 -6.58 -11.05
CA GLU A 242 4.61 -7.38 -11.29
C GLU A 242 4.76 -8.83 -10.79
N PRO A 243 5.86 -9.56 -11.10
CA PRO A 243 5.99 -10.96 -10.70
C PRO A 243 6.04 -11.19 -9.19
N LEU A 244 6.35 -10.16 -8.38
CA LEU A 244 6.61 -10.31 -6.95
C LEU A 244 5.43 -10.92 -6.17
N VAL A 245 4.20 -10.62 -6.59
CA VAL A 245 2.96 -11.14 -5.97
C VAL A 245 1.85 -11.43 -6.99
N SER A 246 2.15 -11.44 -8.30
CA SER A 246 1.14 -11.64 -9.36
C SER A 246 0.41 -12.99 -9.28
N ASP A 247 1.06 -14.05 -8.78
CA ASP A 247 0.42 -15.35 -8.59
C ASP A 247 -0.64 -15.34 -7.49
N LEU A 248 -0.56 -14.34 -6.59
CA LEU A 248 -1.39 -14.21 -5.40
C LEU A 248 -1.43 -15.52 -4.60
N THR A 249 -0.27 -16.14 -4.41
CA THR A 249 -0.11 -17.42 -3.70
C THR A 249 -0.61 -17.32 -2.27
N ALA A 250 -1.48 -18.24 -1.86
CA ALA A 250 -2.07 -18.25 -0.53
C ALA A 250 -0.98 -18.16 0.57
N PRO A 251 -1.15 -17.30 1.60
CA PRO A 251 -0.11 -17.02 2.58
C PRO A 251 0.16 -18.20 3.53
N GLY A 252 -0.73 -19.19 3.61
CA GLY A 252 -0.54 -20.39 4.44
C GLY A 252 -0.63 -20.08 5.94
N VAL A 253 -1.44 -19.09 6.33
CA VAL A 253 -1.72 -18.71 7.72
C VAL A 253 -3.21 -18.42 7.85
N VAL A 254 -3.75 -18.31 9.07
CA VAL A 254 -5.13 -17.84 9.26
C VAL A 254 -5.25 -16.42 8.69
N VAL A 255 -6.21 -16.17 7.81
CA VAL A 255 -6.42 -14.86 7.17
C VAL A 255 -7.77 -14.27 7.57
N HIS A 256 -7.77 -13.00 7.96
CA HIS A 256 -8.95 -12.17 8.14
C HIS A 256 -8.89 -10.99 7.18
N CYS A 257 -9.67 -11.03 6.11
CA CYS A 257 -9.65 -10.06 5.03
C CYS A 257 -10.81 -9.07 5.19
N LEU A 258 -10.51 -7.88 5.71
CA LEU A 258 -11.46 -6.79 5.91
C LEU A 258 -11.37 -5.81 4.74
N TYR A 259 -12.52 -5.47 4.15
CA TYR A 259 -12.56 -4.57 3.00
C TYR A 259 -13.78 -3.65 3.04
N GLY A 260 -13.58 -2.39 2.64
CA GLY A 260 -14.68 -1.43 2.47
C GLY A 260 -15.50 -1.72 1.22
N ASN A 261 -16.79 -1.39 1.28
CA ASN A 261 -17.72 -1.52 0.17
C ASN A 261 -18.73 -0.37 0.19
N GLY A 262 -19.26 0.02 -0.97
CA GLY A 262 -20.28 1.06 -1.09
C GLY A 262 -19.75 2.49 -1.12
N ILE A 263 -18.43 2.69 -1.24
CA ILE A 263 -17.82 4.01 -1.47
C ILE A 263 -17.45 4.14 -2.95
N PRO A 264 -17.90 5.22 -3.65
CA PRO A 264 -17.50 5.48 -5.03
C PRO A 264 -15.97 5.48 -5.18
N THR A 265 -15.45 4.56 -5.98
CA THR A 265 -14.01 4.31 -6.12
C THR A 265 -13.58 4.47 -7.58
N PRO A 266 -12.56 5.28 -7.90
CA PRO A 266 -12.11 5.47 -9.28
C PRO A 266 -11.85 4.14 -9.99
N GLU A 267 -12.46 3.93 -11.16
CA GLU A 267 -12.37 2.68 -11.93
C GLU A 267 -11.86 2.90 -13.37
N ALA A 268 -12.11 4.07 -13.95
CA ALA A 268 -11.57 4.47 -15.25
C ALA A 268 -11.48 6.00 -15.38
N PHE A 269 -10.72 6.49 -16.36
CA PHE A 269 -10.37 7.89 -16.55
C PHE A 269 -10.51 8.28 -18.02
N ARG A 270 -11.31 9.32 -18.31
CA ARG A 270 -11.45 9.87 -19.66
C ARG A 270 -10.74 11.22 -19.73
N TYR A 271 -9.73 11.31 -20.58
CA TYR A 271 -8.95 12.52 -20.80
C TYR A 271 -9.35 13.20 -22.11
N SER A 272 -9.20 14.53 -22.16
CA SER A 272 -9.35 15.29 -23.40
C SER A 272 -8.13 15.13 -24.32
N ASP A 273 -8.11 15.90 -25.40
CA ASP A 273 -6.96 16.12 -26.28
C ASP A 273 -5.70 16.71 -25.61
N LYS A 274 -5.79 17.11 -24.32
CA LYS A 274 -4.66 17.63 -23.52
C LYS A 274 -3.97 16.56 -22.66
N PHE A 275 -4.28 15.27 -22.89
CA PHE A 275 -3.57 14.16 -22.28
C PHE A 275 -2.05 14.26 -22.54
N PRO A 276 -1.17 14.01 -21.55
CA PRO A 276 -1.44 13.57 -20.17
C PRO A 276 -1.48 14.70 -19.12
N ASP A 277 -1.44 15.97 -19.53
CA ASP A 277 -1.20 17.12 -18.64
C ASP A 277 -2.47 17.87 -18.20
N VAL A 278 -3.61 17.17 -18.14
CA VAL A 278 -4.90 17.68 -17.68
C VAL A 278 -5.55 16.67 -16.75
N GLU A 279 -6.41 17.10 -15.83
CA GLU A 279 -7.20 16.16 -15.03
C GLU A 279 -8.28 15.45 -15.86
N PRO A 280 -8.55 14.17 -15.59
CA PRO A 280 -9.57 13.42 -16.32
C PRO A 280 -10.97 13.63 -15.74
N GLU A 281 -11.98 13.29 -16.54
CA GLU A 281 -13.27 12.84 -15.99
C GLU A 281 -13.08 11.45 -15.37
N VAL A 282 -13.50 11.29 -14.11
CA VAL A 282 -13.35 10.04 -13.35
C VAL A 282 -14.65 9.26 -13.39
N MET A 283 -14.58 8.00 -13.85
CA MET A 283 -15.66 7.04 -13.75
C MET A 283 -15.46 6.21 -12.48
N TYR A 284 -16.53 6.06 -11.70
CA TYR A 284 -16.49 5.41 -10.40
C TYR A 284 -17.15 4.03 -10.44
N GLY A 285 -16.46 3.06 -9.86
CA GLY A 285 -16.98 1.77 -9.49
C GLY A 285 -17.18 1.66 -7.98
N ASN A 286 -17.30 0.43 -7.50
CA ASN A 286 -17.49 0.14 -6.09
C ASN A 286 -16.15 -0.20 -5.39
N GLY A 287 -16.06 0.09 -4.09
CA GLY A 287 -14.86 -0.14 -3.27
C GLY A 287 -14.90 0.66 -1.97
N ASP A 288 -13.71 1.05 -1.50
CA ASP A 288 -13.52 1.84 -0.27
C ASP A 288 -13.08 3.30 -0.53
N GLY A 289 -13.18 3.77 -1.78
CA GLY A 289 -12.73 5.10 -2.21
C GLY A 289 -11.34 5.09 -2.85
N THR A 290 -10.50 4.09 -2.54
CA THR A 290 -9.16 3.91 -3.12
C THR A 290 -9.01 2.55 -3.80
N VAL A 291 -9.32 1.47 -3.07
CA VAL A 291 -9.21 0.10 -3.51
C VAL A 291 -10.53 -0.35 -4.12
N ASN A 292 -10.49 -0.69 -5.40
CA ASN A 292 -11.65 -1.25 -6.08
C ASN A 292 -12.07 -2.56 -5.41
N LEU A 293 -13.37 -2.77 -5.21
CA LEU A 293 -13.93 -3.94 -4.53
C LEU A 293 -13.39 -5.25 -5.10
N ARG A 294 -13.30 -5.33 -6.44
CA ARG A 294 -12.74 -6.50 -7.13
C ARG A 294 -11.31 -6.81 -6.72
N SER A 295 -10.50 -5.83 -6.39
CA SER A 295 -9.12 -6.03 -5.91
C SER A 295 -9.15 -6.53 -4.46
N ALA A 296 -9.93 -5.87 -3.61
CA ALA A 296 -9.99 -6.19 -2.18
C ALA A 296 -10.45 -7.62 -1.87
N VAL A 297 -11.38 -8.16 -2.65
CA VAL A 297 -11.97 -9.49 -2.39
C VAL A 297 -11.14 -10.67 -2.90
N GLN A 298 -9.96 -10.45 -3.48
CA GLN A 298 -9.17 -11.56 -4.07
C GLN A 298 -8.67 -12.58 -3.05
N CYS A 299 -8.60 -12.22 -1.76
CA CYS A 299 -8.38 -13.16 -0.67
C CYS A 299 -9.37 -14.34 -0.66
N LYS A 300 -10.57 -14.21 -1.27
CA LYS A 300 -11.52 -15.33 -1.44
C LYS A 300 -10.94 -16.51 -2.23
N ARG A 301 -9.95 -16.27 -3.10
CA ARG A 301 -9.29 -17.32 -3.87
C ARG A 301 -8.57 -18.32 -2.97
N TRP A 302 -8.10 -17.86 -1.81
CA TRP A 302 -7.34 -18.69 -0.88
C TRP A 302 -8.21 -19.70 -0.11
N VAL A 303 -9.53 -19.54 -0.14
CA VAL A 303 -10.47 -20.53 0.42
C VAL A 303 -10.28 -21.87 -0.31
N GLY A 304 -9.81 -22.89 0.40
CA GLY A 304 -9.53 -24.21 -0.16
C GLY A 304 -8.14 -24.35 -0.83
N GLN A 305 -7.36 -23.28 -0.97
CA GLN A 305 -5.97 -23.35 -1.47
C GLN A 305 -4.94 -23.51 -0.35
N GLN A 306 -5.34 -23.30 0.90
CA GLN A 306 -4.53 -23.50 2.09
C GLN A 306 -5.33 -24.25 3.16
N LYS A 307 -4.62 -24.87 4.11
CA LYS A 307 -5.26 -25.59 5.23
C LYS A 307 -5.92 -24.64 6.23
N GLN A 308 -5.30 -23.47 6.43
CA GLN A 308 -5.72 -22.48 7.41
C GLN A 308 -6.95 -21.70 6.90
N PRO A 309 -7.89 -21.34 7.78
CA PRO A 309 -9.11 -20.64 7.40
C PRO A 309 -8.84 -19.24 6.81
N VAL A 310 -9.72 -18.84 5.89
CA VAL A 310 -9.74 -17.52 5.27
C VAL A 310 -11.12 -16.91 5.48
N THR A 311 -11.20 -15.85 6.28
CA THR A 311 -12.44 -15.16 6.60
C THR A 311 -12.51 -13.84 5.86
N LEU A 312 -13.63 -13.57 5.20
CA LEU A 312 -13.90 -12.29 4.55
C LEU A 312 -14.89 -11.50 5.40
N LYS A 313 -14.58 -10.23 5.67
CA LYS A 313 -15.43 -9.33 6.44
C LYS A 313 -15.61 -8.03 5.67
N GLU A 314 -16.80 -7.86 5.11
CA GLU A 314 -17.20 -6.60 4.51
C GLU A 314 -17.39 -5.52 5.58
N LEU A 315 -16.99 -4.29 5.25
CA LEU A 315 -17.19 -3.07 6.03
C LEU A 315 -17.99 -2.06 5.19
N PRO A 316 -19.34 -2.15 5.17
CA PRO A 316 -20.17 -1.27 4.35
C PRO A 316 -20.00 0.20 4.74
N GLY A 317 -19.85 1.07 3.73
CA GLY A 317 -19.70 2.51 3.90
C GLY A 317 -18.39 2.94 4.59
N ASN A 318 -17.41 2.04 4.71
CA ASN A 318 -16.14 2.34 5.38
C ASN A 318 -15.07 2.73 4.34
N GLU A 319 -14.59 3.97 4.42
CA GLU A 319 -13.59 4.52 3.52
C GLU A 319 -12.18 3.99 3.85
N HIS A 320 -11.30 3.99 2.84
CA HIS A 320 -9.97 3.41 2.86
C HIS A 320 -9.14 3.75 4.10
N VAL A 321 -9.01 5.02 4.49
CA VAL A 321 -8.26 5.41 5.69
C VAL A 321 -9.13 5.37 6.94
N ASN A 322 -10.40 5.76 6.82
CA ASN A 322 -11.35 5.76 7.94
C ASN A 322 -11.56 4.37 8.56
N MET A 323 -11.29 3.28 7.82
CA MET A 323 -11.37 1.94 8.40
C MET A 323 -10.43 1.72 9.58
N LEU A 324 -9.34 2.49 9.70
CA LEU A 324 -8.40 2.41 10.82
C LEU A 324 -8.94 3.05 12.10
N THR A 325 -9.93 3.92 12.01
CA THR A 325 -10.59 4.58 13.16
C THR A 325 -12.00 4.05 13.41
N ASN A 326 -12.51 3.22 12.50
CA ASN A 326 -13.85 2.64 12.59
C ASN A 326 -13.96 1.64 13.75
N ILE A 327 -14.96 1.83 14.62
CA ILE A 327 -15.21 0.98 15.78
C ILE A 327 -15.45 -0.49 15.41
N THR A 328 -16.10 -0.77 14.28
CA THR A 328 -16.35 -2.14 13.81
C THR A 328 -15.03 -2.83 13.45
N THR A 329 -14.09 -2.12 12.84
CA THR A 329 -12.75 -2.65 12.56
C THR A 329 -12.00 -2.94 13.84
N VAL A 330 -12.00 -1.99 14.79
CA VAL A 330 -11.31 -2.11 16.08
C VAL A 330 -11.87 -3.28 16.90
N GLU A 331 -13.19 -3.42 17.01
CA GLU A 331 -13.82 -4.54 17.71
C GLU A 331 -13.59 -5.89 17.00
N TYR A 332 -13.52 -5.91 15.67
CA TYR A 332 -13.14 -7.12 14.95
C TYR A 332 -11.71 -7.53 15.29
N ILE A 333 -10.75 -6.60 15.27
CA ILE A 333 -9.35 -6.86 15.65
C ILE A 333 -9.30 -7.43 17.07
N LYS A 334 -10.03 -6.83 18.01
CA LYS A 334 -10.14 -7.32 19.40
C LYS A 334 -10.60 -8.77 19.44
N SER A 335 -11.65 -9.11 18.69
CA SER A 335 -12.19 -10.48 18.66
C SER A 335 -11.18 -11.53 18.18
N VAL A 336 -10.30 -11.17 17.24
CA VAL A 336 -9.25 -12.07 16.73
C VAL A 336 -8.06 -12.14 17.70
N LEU A 337 -7.66 -11.01 18.31
CA LEU A 337 -6.56 -10.98 19.28
C LEU A 337 -6.86 -11.89 20.47
N PHE A 338 -8.07 -11.79 21.02
CA PHE A 338 -8.53 -12.54 22.18
C PHE A 338 -9.27 -13.85 21.82
N SER A 339 -9.23 -14.28 20.55
CA SER A 339 -9.72 -15.60 20.20
C SER A 339 -8.92 -16.68 20.95
N PRO A 340 -9.58 -17.76 21.41
CA PRO A 340 -8.92 -18.90 22.06
C PRO A 340 -7.76 -19.48 21.24
#